data_AF-A0A965PIA0-F1
#
_entry.id   AF-A0A965PIA0-F1
#
_cell.length_a   1.000
_cell.length_b   1.000
_cell.length_c   1.000
_cell.angle_alpha   90.00
_cell.angle_beta   90.00
_cell.angle_gamma   90.00
#
_symmetry.space_group_name_H-M   'P 1'
#
loop_
_entity.id
_entity.type
_entity.pdbx_description
1 polymer ?
#
loop_
_entity_poly.entity_id
_entity_poly.type
_entity_poly.pdbx_seq_one_letter_code
_entity_poly.pdbx_strand_id
1 'polypeptide(L)'
;MDSMSVHKKLMEARVKLHSMELKKSGENKFAGYRYFELGDFIPQTMQIFNELGLCSVISFDTDYATMLITDVEDGTVIAIKSPMAEASLKGAHPIQNLGAAESYQRRYLWLNAMEITESDVIDASPRPESKPVAKPVEKVEKPRPPAEIEGAVGSWSIKTTLSPEGSVDNWLVVVNDAVLAGLAMANKEDDVMQIFKQNKQLFDSIKAADAEYFKDLMAKFTETKNKLKGN
;
A
#
# COMPACT_ATOMS: atom_id res chain seq x y z
N MET A 1 44.45 9.03 13.75
CA MET A 1 43.98 7.68 13.38
C MET A 1 43.11 7.86 12.18
N ASP A 2 43.37 7.16 11.08
CA ASP A 2 42.45 7.18 9.93
C ASP A 2 41.11 6.61 10.40
N SER A 3 40.08 7.46 10.46
CA SER A 3 38.72 7.01 10.71
C SER A 3 38.24 6.18 9.53
N MET A 4 37.41 5.17 9.80
CA MET A 4 36.86 4.31 8.76
C MET A 4 35.82 5.07 7.95
N SER A 5 36.00 5.16 6.63
CA SER A 5 34.99 5.75 5.74
C SER A 5 33.62 5.07 5.85
N VAL A 6 32.54 5.81 5.54
CA VAL A 6 31.16 5.31 5.49
C VAL A 6 31.01 4.02 4.66
N HIS A 7 31.74 3.89 3.54
CA HIS A 7 31.72 2.68 2.71
C HIS A 7 32.32 1.48 3.43
N LYS A 8 33.42 1.67 4.16
CA LYS A 8 34.06 0.60 4.93
C LYS A 8 33.17 0.18 6.11
N LYS A 9 32.56 1.14 6.79
CA LYS A 9 31.57 0.88 7.86
C LYS A 9 30.35 0.12 7.32
N LEU A 10 29.78 0.52 6.18
CA LEU A 10 28.67 -0.21 5.56
C LEU A 10 29.06 -1.65 5.18
N MET A 11 30.26 -1.84 4.61
CA MET A 11 30.75 -3.18 4.30
C MET A 11 30.91 -4.05 5.55
N GLU A 12 31.47 -3.49 6.63
CA GLU A 12 31.57 -4.19 7.91
C GLU A 12 30.18 -4.54 8.48
N ALA A 13 29.20 -3.62 8.36
CA ALA A 13 27.84 -3.88 8.79
C ALA A 13 27.22 -5.07 8.05
N ARG A 14 27.43 -5.15 6.73
CA ARG A 14 27.02 -6.28 5.89
C ARG A 14 27.67 -7.58 6.37
N VAL A 15 29.00 -7.62 6.53
CA VAL A 15 29.71 -8.82 7.02
C VAL A 15 29.18 -9.27 8.38
N LYS A 16 28.98 -8.34 9.32
CA LYS A 16 28.42 -8.64 10.65
C LYS A 16 27.03 -9.27 10.53
N LEU A 17 26.12 -8.67 9.75
CA LEU A 17 24.76 -9.19 9.60
C LEU A 17 24.76 -10.59 8.97
N HIS A 18 25.53 -10.79 7.90
CA HIS A 18 25.62 -12.08 7.18
C HIS A 18 26.32 -13.18 7.99
N SER A 19 27.05 -12.83 9.05
CA SER A 19 27.58 -13.80 10.01
C SER A 19 26.56 -14.28 11.04
N MET A 20 25.38 -13.65 11.11
CA MET A 20 24.29 -14.02 12.01
C MET A 20 23.33 -15.02 11.37
N GLU A 21 22.73 -15.89 12.20
CA GLU A 21 21.64 -16.76 11.76
C GLU A 21 20.32 -15.97 11.75
N LEU A 22 19.92 -15.48 10.57
CA LEU A 22 18.64 -14.81 10.37
C LEU A 22 17.55 -15.83 9.99
N LYS A 23 16.36 -15.69 10.60
CA LYS A 23 15.22 -16.58 10.37
C LYS A 23 14.10 -15.85 9.66
N LYS A 24 13.67 -16.39 8.52
CA LYS A 24 12.52 -15.91 7.77
C LYS A 24 11.23 -16.19 8.54
N SER A 25 10.46 -15.14 8.84
CA SER A 25 9.11 -15.27 9.43
C SER A 25 8.00 -15.23 8.39
N GLY A 26 8.24 -14.62 7.22
CA GLY A 26 7.26 -14.49 6.14
C GLY A 26 7.04 -15.79 5.38
N GLU A 27 5.79 -16.07 5.02
CA GLU A 27 5.41 -17.27 4.27
C GLU A 27 4.40 -16.93 3.16
N ASN A 28 4.77 -17.21 1.91
CA ASN A 28 3.83 -17.22 0.81
C ASN A 28 3.19 -18.60 0.70
N LYS A 29 1.99 -18.77 1.29
CA LYS A 29 1.28 -20.05 1.30
C LYS A 29 0.81 -20.53 -0.09
N PHE A 30 0.64 -19.60 -1.04
CA PHE A 30 0.22 -19.95 -2.40
C PHE A 30 1.36 -20.52 -3.23
N ALA A 31 2.57 -19.98 -3.07
CA ALA A 31 3.76 -20.38 -3.82
C ALA A 31 4.71 -21.30 -3.02
N GLY A 32 4.44 -21.52 -1.73
CA GLY A 32 5.17 -22.47 -0.89
C GLY A 32 6.58 -22.04 -0.48
N TYR A 33 6.92 -20.75 -0.57
CA TYR A 33 8.24 -20.25 -0.16
C TYR A 33 8.16 -19.30 1.04
N ARG A 34 9.27 -19.24 1.79
CA ARG A 34 9.47 -18.29 2.89
C ARG A 34 10.34 -17.11 2.44
N TYR A 35 10.03 -15.93 2.97
CA TYR A 35 10.70 -14.67 2.65
C TYR A 35 11.02 -13.90 3.93
N PHE A 36 11.96 -12.95 3.87
CA PHE A 36 12.30 -12.13 5.03
C PHE A 36 11.28 -11.00 5.22
N GLU A 37 10.81 -10.83 6.46
CA GLU A 37 10.07 -9.65 6.87
C GLU A 37 11.02 -8.63 7.51
N LEU A 38 10.57 -7.37 7.58
CA LEU A 38 11.38 -6.28 8.16
C LEU A 38 11.81 -6.60 9.60
N GLY A 39 10.94 -7.26 10.37
CA GLY A 39 11.22 -7.65 11.75
C GLY A 39 12.30 -8.72 11.90
N ASP A 40 12.66 -9.43 10.83
CA ASP A 40 13.62 -10.55 10.90
C ASP A 40 15.07 -10.06 11.00
N PHE A 41 15.37 -8.86 10.50
CA PHE A 41 16.74 -8.37 10.37
C PHE A 41 16.94 -6.90 10.76
N ILE A 42 15.89 -6.05 10.77
CA ILE A 42 16.05 -4.63 11.14
C ILE A 42 16.60 -4.47 12.56
N PRO A 43 16.08 -5.14 13.60
CA PRO A 43 16.59 -4.95 14.96
C PRO A 43 18.10 -5.19 15.09
N GLN A 44 18.61 -6.25 14.46
CA GLN A 44 20.01 -6.62 14.43
C GLN A 44 20.82 -5.62 13.59
N THR A 45 20.29 -5.21 12.44
CA THR A 45 20.93 -4.20 11.59
C THR A 45 21.08 -2.86 12.31
N MET A 46 20.06 -2.44 13.07
CA MET A 46 20.10 -1.20 13.88
C MET A 46 21.16 -1.25 14.97
N GLN A 47 21.33 -2.40 15.64
CA GLN A 47 22.39 -2.58 16.63
C GLN A 47 23.78 -2.46 15.98
N ILE A 48 23.98 -3.13 14.85
CA ILE A 48 25.23 -3.07 14.08
C ILE A 48 25.52 -1.64 13.61
N PHE A 49 24.53 -0.93 13.09
CA PHE A 49 24.68 0.45 12.61
C PHE A 49 25.07 1.37 13.77
N ASN A 50 24.41 1.25 14.92
CA ASN A 50 24.75 2.02 16.11
C ASN A 50 26.19 1.76 16.59
N GLU A 51 26.65 0.51 16.61
CA GLU A 51 28.04 0.15 16.97
C GLU A 51 29.08 0.77 16.02
N LEU A 52 28.75 0.87 14.73
CA LEU A 52 29.66 1.36 13.70
C LEU A 52 29.56 2.87 13.49
N GLY A 53 28.70 3.57 14.22
CA GLY A 53 28.46 5.01 14.03
C GLY A 53 27.74 5.33 12.72
N LEU A 54 26.81 4.47 12.29
CA LEU A 54 25.96 4.69 11.13
C LEU A 54 24.52 5.02 11.55
N CYS A 55 23.89 5.95 10.85
CA CYS A 55 22.46 6.25 10.99
C CYS A 55 21.78 6.16 9.63
N SER A 56 20.70 5.38 9.53
CA SER A 56 19.89 5.30 8.32
C SER A 56 18.59 6.09 8.45
N VAL A 57 18.26 6.90 7.43
CA VAL A 57 16.97 7.60 7.33
C VAL A 57 16.31 7.25 6.01
N ILE A 58 15.04 6.85 6.04
CA ILE A 58 14.24 6.56 4.85
C ILE A 58 13.22 7.68 4.64
N SER A 59 13.10 8.12 3.40
CA SER A 59 12.10 9.09 2.94
C SER A 59 11.43 8.58 1.66
N PHE A 60 10.22 9.07 1.42
CA PHE A 60 9.42 8.75 0.25
C PHE A 60 8.95 10.06 -0.37
N ASP A 61 9.20 10.23 -1.67
CA ASP A 61 8.56 11.24 -2.48
C ASP A 61 7.68 10.56 -3.55
N THR A 62 7.16 11.31 -4.52
CA THR A 62 6.28 10.77 -5.56
C THR A 62 6.99 9.80 -6.51
N ASP A 63 8.30 9.97 -6.69
CA ASP A 63 9.08 9.31 -7.73
C ASP A 63 10.02 8.24 -7.13
N TYR A 64 10.51 8.45 -5.91
CA TYR A 64 11.53 7.65 -5.28
C TYR A 64 11.28 7.39 -3.78
N ALA A 65 11.56 6.15 -3.39
CA ALA A 65 11.94 5.82 -2.03
C ALA A 65 13.45 5.95 -1.90
N THR A 66 13.92 6.69 -0.90
CA THR A 66 15.36 6.95 -0.67
C THR A 66 15.75 6.57 0.75
N MET A 67 16.81 5.78 0.88
CA MET A 67 17.54 5.58 2.13
C MET A 67 18.86 6.36 2.08
N LEU A 68 19.10 7.18 3.10
CA LEU A 68 20.41 7.78 3.37
C LEU A 68 21.05 7.04 4.53
N ILE A 69 22.29 6.60 4.36
CA ILE A 69 23.13 5.99 5.40
C ILE A 69 24.26 6.97 5.67
N THR A 70 24.22 7.60 6.83
CA THR A 70 25.14 8.67 7.24
C THR A 70 26.12 8.14 8.28
N ASP A 71 27.41 8.40 8.08
CA ASP A 71 28.41 8.30 9.14
C ASP A 71 28.23 9.48 10.10
N VAL A 72 27.94 9.18 11.37
CA VAL A 72 27.64 10.22 12.37
C VAL A 72 28.89 10.93 12.90
N GLU A 73 30.09 10.43 12.59
CA GLU A 73 31.34 11.05 13.03
C GLU A 73 31.82 12.14 12.08
N ASP A 74 31.76 11.89 10.76
CA ASP A 74 32.28 12.79 9.73
C ASP A 74 31.21 13.37 8.79
N GLY A 75 29.97 12.87 8.87
CA GLY A 75 28.84 13.33 8.08
C GLY A 75 28.80 12.84 6.64
N THR A 76 29.70 11.92 6.25
CA THR A 76 29.66 11.32 4.89
C THR A 76 28.43 10.43 4.72
N VAL A 77 27.88 10.38 3.50
CA VAL A 77 26.56 9.78 3.23
C VAL A 77 26.60 8.85 2.01
N ILE A 78 25.92 7.71 2.13
CA ILE A 78 25.56 6.83 1.02
C ILE A 78 24.05 6.92 0.79
N ALA A 79 23.63 7.13 -0.46
CA ALA A 79 22.23 7.17 -0.85
C ALA A 79 21.85 5.92 -1.66
N ILE A 80 20.79 5.23 -1.25
CA ILE A 80 20.18 4.11 -1.98
C ILE A 80 18.78 4.54 -2.38
N LYS A 81 18.45 4.37 -3.66
CA LYS A 81 17.16 4.79 -4.22
C LYS A 81 16.45 3.62 -4.89
N SER A 82 15.12 3.62 -4.79
CA SER A 82 14.22 2.73 -5.51
C SER A 82 13.09 3.57 -6.13
N PRO A 83 12.75 3.39 -7.42
CA PRO A 83 11.62 4.09 -8.02
C PRO A 83 10.31 3.67 -7.34
N MET A 84 9.43 4.63 -7.06
CA MET A 84 8.11 4.37 -6.51
C MET A 84 7.22 3.67 -7.53
N ALA A 85 6.35 2.80 -7.04
CA ALA A 85 5.31 2.14 -7.81
C ALA A 85 4.00 2.18 -7.01
N GLU A 86 2.89 2.33 -7.71
CA GLU A 86 1.57 2.31 -7.08
C GLU A 86 1.22 0.90 -6.61
N ALA A 87 0.78 0.78 -5.36
CA ALA A 87 0.10 -0.42 -4.89
C ALA A 87 -1.40 -0.24 -5.12
N SER A 88 -2.05 -1.24 -5.72
CA SER A 88 -3.51 -1.27 -5.88
C SER A 88 -4.06 -2.51 -5.19
N LEU A 89 -4.14 -2.46 -3.86
CA LEU A 89 -4.77 -3.51 -3.08
C LEU A 89 -6.29 -3.41 -3.24
N LYS A 90 -6.91 -4.53 -3.60
CA LYS A 90 -8.36 -4.64 -3.74
C LYS A 90 -9.04 -4.27 -2.41
N GLY A 91 -9.99 -3.35 -2.47
CA GLY A 91 -10.76 -2.89 -1.30
C GLY A 91 -9.99 -1.98 -0.33
N ALA A 92 -8.78 -1.53 -0.68
CA ALA A 92 -7.98 -0.63 0.14
C ALA A 92 -8.20 0.84 -0.24
N HIS A 93 -8.26 1.71 0.77
CA HIS A 93 -8.29 3.16 0.58
C HIS A 93 -6.92 3.67 0.08
N PRO A 94 -6.86 4.83 -0.61
CA PRO A 94 -5.60 5.37 -1.14
C PRO A 94 -4.46 5.45 -0.11
N ILE A 95 -4.75 5.83 1.13
CA ILE A 95 -3.73 5.89 2.20
C ILE A 95 -3.20 4.51 2.59
N GLN A 96 -4.02 3.46 2.49
CA GLN A 96 -3.60 2.08 2.76
C GLN A 96 -2.77 1.54 1.60
N ASN A 97 -3.11 1.90 0.36
CA ASN A 97 -2.29 1.63 -0.81
C ASN A 97 -0.92 2.32 -0.69
N LEU A 98 -0.88 3.59 -0.29
CA LEU A 98 0.38 4.29 -0.01
C LEU A 98 1.19 3.59 1.08
N GLY A 99 0.57 3.27 2.22
CA GLY A 99 1.25 2.56 3.30
C GLY A 99 1.77 1.19 2.90
N ALA A 100 1.06 0.48 2.01
CA ALA A 100 1.51 -0.79 1.44
C ALA A 100 2.71 -0.61 0.51
N ALA A 101 2.67 0.39 -0.37
CA ALA A 101 3.77 0.74 -1.26
C ALA A 101 5.02 1.13 -0.46
N GLU A 102 4.89 2.06 0.49
CA GLU A 102 6.00 2.50 1.36
C GLU A 102 6.60 1.34 2.18
N SER A 103 5.76 0.45 2.71
CA SER A 103 6.22 -0.72 3.47
C SER A 103 7.02 -1.70 2.60
N TYR A 104 6.57 -1.92 1.36
CA TYR A 104 7.29 -2.75 0.40
C TYR A 104 8.61 -2.10 -0.02
N GLN A 105 8.59 -0.81 -0.33
CA GLN A 105 9.78 -0.07 -0.75
C GLN A 105 10.82 0.02 0.37
N ARG A 106 10.38 0.20 1.61
CA ARG A 106 11.25 0.11 2.80
C ARG A 106 11.98 -1.23 2.85
N ARG A 107 11.30 -2.33 2.54
CA ARG A 107 11.92 -3.66 2.50
C ARG A 107 13.01 -3.72 1.44
N TYR A 108 12.72 -3.30 0.21
CA TYR A 108 13.74 -3.33 -0.86
C TYR A 108 14.95 -2.44 -0.58
N LEU A 109 14.75 -1.25 -0.01
CA LEU A 109 15.85 -0.39 0.40
C LEU A 109 16.77 -1.09 1.42
N TRP A 110 16.18 -1.76 2.41
CA TRP A 110 16.93 -2.51 3.41
C TRP A 110 17.64 -3.75 2.85
N LEU A 111 16.96 -4.52 2.00
CA LEU A 111 17.56 -5.68 1.35
C LEU A 111 18.77 -5.25 0.51
N ASN A 112 18.64 -4.18 -0.27
CA ASN A 112 19.74 -3.61 -1.06
C ASN A 112 20.86 -3.03 -0.18
N ALA A 113 20.51 -2.30 0.89
CA ALA A 113 21.50 -1.73 1.80
C ALA A 113 22.38 -2.80 2.44
N MET A 114 21.77 -3.92 2.84
CA MET A 114 22.43 -4.99 3.58
C MET A 114 22.85 -6.19 2.73
N GLU A 115 22.68 -6.13 1.40
CA GLU A 115 22.92 -7.24 0.46
C GLU A 115 22.22 -8.53 0.90
N ILE A 116 21.00 -8.41 1.44
CA ILE A 116 20.21 -9.58 1.83
C ILE A 116 19.59 -10.15 0.57
N THR A 117 20.12 -11.28 0.11
CA THR A 117 19.59 -12.00 -1.04
C THR A 117 18.39 -12.85 -0.62
N GLU A 118 17.26 -12.68 -1.29
CA GLU A 118 16.22 -13.69 -1.29
C GLU A 118 16.53 -14.72 -2.37
N SER A 119 15.97 -15.93 -2.25
CA SER A 119 16.09 -16.93 -3.32
C SER A 119 15.56 -16.32 -4.60
N ASP A 120 16.31 -16.37 -5.71
CA ASP A 120 15.87 -15.88 -7.02
C ASP A 120 14.53 -16.54 -7.35
N VAL A 121 13.43 -15.81 -7.10
CA VAL A 121 12.06 -16.33 -7.19
C VAL A 121 11.73 -16.74 -8.63
N ILE A 122 12.57 -16.31 -9.58
CA ILE A 122 12.49 -16.62 -11.00
C ILE A 122 13.10 -17.98 -11.35
N ASP A 123 14.12 -18.45 -10.62
CA ASP A 123 14.91 -19.64 -11.04
C ASP A 123 14.63 -20.90 -10.20
N ALA A 124 14.10 -20.78 -8.98
CA ALA A 124 13.96 -21.91 -8.05
C ALA A 124 12.63 -22.68 -8.11
N SER A 125 11.67 -22.27 -8.94
CA SER A 125 10.41 -23.00 -9.10
C SER A 125 10.42 -23.82 -10.39
N PRO A 126 10.22 -25.16 -10.38
CA PRO A 126 9.78 -25.83 -11.60
C PRO A 126 8.49 -25.14 -12.01
N ARG A 127 8.48 -24.51 -13.20
CA ARG A 127 7.28 -23.87 -13.73
C ARG A 127 6.18 -24.94 -13.69
N PRO A 128 5.12 -24.80 -12.85
CA PRO A 128 3.91 -25.57 -13.13
C PRO A 128 3.56 -25.23 -14.58
N GLU A 129 3.31 -26.26 -15.40
CA GLU A 129 2.97 -26.12 -16.82
C GLU A 129 2.24 -24.81 -17.05
N SER A 130 2.85 -23.97 -17.89
CA SER A 130 2.45 -22.60 -18.19
C SER A 130 0.97 -22.33 -17.90
N LYS A 131 0.65 -21.93 -16.67
CA LYS A 131 -0.46 -21.01 -16.49
C LYS A 131 -0.01 -19.76 -17.23
N PRO A 132 -0.82 -19.21 -18.13
CA PRO A 132 -0.39 -18.10 -18.96
C PRO A 132 0.23 -17.06 -18.05
N VAL A 133 1.47 -16.66 -18.37
CA VAL A 133 2.04 -15.40 -17.89
C VAL A 133 0.90 -14.41 -17.94
N ALA A 134 0.56 -13.81 -16.78
CA ALA A 134 -0.45 -12.78 -16.76
C ALA A 134 -0.01 -11.77 -17.82
N LYS A 135 -0.71 -11.78 -18.95
CA LYS A 135 -0.63 -10.71 -19.94
C LYS A 135 -0.76 -9.41 -19.14
N PRO A 136 -0.14 -8.29 -19.58
CA PRO A 136 -0.52 -6.98 -19.06
C PRO A 136 -2.03 -7.02 -18.96
N VAL A 137 -2.58 -6.89 -17.75
CA VAL A 137 -4.03 -6.84 -17.59
C VAL A 137 -4.39 -5.62 -18.39
N GLU A 138 -4.89 -5.86 -19.59
CA GLU A 138 -5.56 -4.86 -20.40
C GLU A 138 -6.49 -4.20 -19.40
N LYS A 139 -6.22 -2.94 -19.03
CA LYS A 139 -7.11 -2.20 -18.12
C LYS A 139 -8.46 -2.28 -18.80
N VAL A 140 -9.31 -3.20 -18.33
CA VAL A 140 -10.68 -3.30 -18.83
C VAL A 140 -11.25 -1.96 -18.44
N GLU A 141 -11.46 -1.11 -19.43
CA GLU A 141 -11.89 0.26 -19.23
C GLU A 141 -13.20 0.20 -18.45
N LYS A 142 -13.18 0.70 -17.20
CA LYS A 142 -14.35 0.65 -16.34
C LYS A 142 -15.46 1.45 -17.01
N PRO A 143 -16.71 0.94 -17.05
CA PRO A 143 -17.84 1.69 -17.57
C PRO A 143 -17.90 3.07 -16.94
N ARG A 144 -17.85 4.12 -17.77
CA ARG A 144 -17.82 5.49 -17.30
C ARG A 144 -19.21 5.89 -16.77
N PRO A 145 -19.32 6.41 -15.55
CA PRO A 145 -20.59 6.90 -15.02
C PRO A 145 -21.02 8.18 -15.76
N PRO A 146 -22.30 8.59 -15.64
CA PRO A 146 -22.76 9.90 -16.10
C PRO A 146 -21.89 11.05 -15.57
N ALA A 147 -21.74 12.10 -16.37
CA ALA A 147 -20.90 13.26 -16.04
C ALA A 147 -21.32 13.98 -14.74
N GLU A 148 -22.62 13.95 -14.42
CA GLU A 148 -23.13 14.38 -13.12
C GLU A 148 -24.09 13.32 -12.58
N ILE A 149 -23.99 13.05 -11.29
CA ILE A 149 -24.93 12.22 -10.56
C ILE A 149 -25.32 12.94 -9.27
N GLU A 150 -26.62 13.13 -9.06
CA GLU A 150 -27.14 13.83 -7.88
C GLU A 150 -28.25 13.02 -7.23
N GLY A 151 -28.09 12.66 -5.96
CA GLY A 151 -29.10 11.95 -5.20
C GLY A 151 -30.46 12.67 -5.18
N ALA A 152 -31.51 11.92 -4.90
CA ALA A 152 -32.86 12.46 -4.74
C ALA A 152 -32.88 13.60 -3.71
N VAL A 153 -33.71 14.62 -3.94
CA VAL A 153 -33.81 15.81 -3.09
C VAL A 153 -34.13 15.40 -1.65
N GLY A 154 -33.24 15.75 -0.72
CA GLY A 154 -33.38 15.43 0.69
C GLY A 154 -32.07 15.59 1.48
N SER A 155 -32.20 15.51 2.81
CA SER A 155 -31.05 15.39 3.71
C SER A 155 -30.35 14.08 3.41
N TRP A 156 -29.04 14.10 3.10
CA TRP A 156 -28.19 12.98 2.66
C TRP A 156 -28.02 12.79 1.14
N SER A 157 -28.53 13.70 0.31
CA SER A 157 -28.21 13.70 -1.12
C SER A 157 -26.73 14.00 -1.38
N ILE A 158 -26.11 13.20 -2.24
CA ILE A 158 -24.73 13.35 -2.69
C ILE A 158 -24.75 13.75 -4.16
N LYS A 159 -24.06 14.84 -4.48
CA LYS A 159 -23.78 15.27 -5.85
C LYS A 159 -22.33 15.01 -6.18
N THR A 160 -22.08 14.27 -7.27
CA THR A 160 -20.73 14.06 -7.81
C THR A 160 -20.69 14.42 -9.28
N THR A 161 -19.49 14.81 -9.74
CA THR A 161 -19.24 15.15 -11.13
C THR A 161 -17.99 14.41 -11.62
N LEU A 162 -17.96 14.09 -12.91
CA LEU A 162 -16.84 13.48 -13.59
C LEU A 162 -16.59 14.23 -14.90
N SER A 163 -15.51 15.02 -14.95
CA SER A 163 -15.08 15.74 -16.16
C SER A 163 -14.77 14.75 -17.29
N PRO A 164 -14.82 15.13 -18.58
CA PRO A 164 -14.55 14.22 -19.71
C PRO A 164 -13.19 13.51 -19.63
N GLU A 165 -12.17 14.21 -19.16
CA GLU A 165 -10.79 13.69 -18.99
C GLU A 165 -10.56 13.02 -17.63
N GLY A 166 -11.57 13.02 -16.74
CA GLY A 166 -11.44 12.51 -15.38
C GLY A 166 -11.32 10.99 -15.32
N SER A 167 -10.61 10.49 -14.31
CA SER A 167 -10.48 9.06 -14.05
C SER A 167 -11.70 8.51 -13.32
N VAL A 168 -12.25 7.38 -13.79
CA VAL A 168 -13.32 6.64 -13.09
C VAL A 168 -12.83 6.15 -11.72
N ASP A 169 -11.56 5.77 -11.59
CA ASP A 169 -10.98 5.35 -10.31
C ASP A 169 -10.94 6.51 -9.30
N ASN A 170 -10.55 7.71 -9.75
CA ASN A 170 -10.57 8.91 -8.89
C ASN A 170 -12.00 9.28 -8.49
N TRP A 171 -12.96 9.17 -9.43
CA TRP A 171 -14.36 9.41 -9.13
C TRP A 171 -14.91 8.43 -8.08
N LEU A 172 -14.58 7.13 -8.19
CA LEU A 172 -14.95 6.12 -7.20
C LEU A 172 -14.43 6.49 -5.80
N VAL A 173 -13.18 6.95 -5.69
CA VAL A 173 -12.59 7.42 -4.44
C VAL A 173 -13.36 8.61 -3.85
N VAL A 174 -13.63 9.64 -4.65
CA VAL A 174 -14.37 10.84 -4.20
C VAL A 174 -15.76 10.46 -3.71
N VAL A 175 -16.45 9.58 -4.44
CA VAL A 175 -17.78 9.09 -4.07
C VAL A 175 -17.73 8.33 -2.74
N ASN A 176 -16.75 7.45 -2.56
CA ASN A 176 -16.57 6.71 -1.31
C ASN A 176 -16.35 7.66 -0.13
N ASP A 177 -15.52 8.68 -0.27
CA ASP A 177 -15.24 9.63 0.81
C ASP A 177 -16.51 10.40 1.23
N ALA A 178 -17.31 10.83 0.25
CA ALA A 178 -18.60 11.47 0.52
C ALA A 178 -19.57 10.53 1.25
N VAL A 179 -19.63 9.26 0.84
CA VAL A 179 -20.48 8.25 1.48
C VAL A 179 -20.01 7.95 2.90
N LEU A 180 -18.70 7.79 3.14
CA LEU A 180 -18.15 7.54 4.47
C LEU A 180 -18.36 8.73 5.41
N ALA A 181 -18.22 9.97 4.91
CA ALA A 181 -18.57 11.16 5.68
C ALA A 181 -20.06 11.15 6.09
N GLY A 182 -20.94 10.79 5.15
CA GLY A 182 -22.37 10.60 5.43
C GLY A 182 -22.61 9.55 6.53
N LEU A 183 -21.99 8.37 6.40
CA LEU A 183 -22.10 7.28 7.37
C LEU A 183 -21.54 7.66 8.75
N ALA A 184 -20.49 8.48 8.82
CA ALA A 184 -19.91 8.95 10.07
C ALA A 184 -20.83 9.95 10.80
N MET A 185 -21.67 10.69 10.06
CA MET A 185 -22.66 11.61 10.62
C MET A 185 -24.01 10.94 10.93
N ALA A 186 -24.21 9.68 10.54
CA ALA A 186 -25.43 8.94 10.81
C ALA A 186 -25.55 8.60 12.30
N ASN A 187 -26.68 8.97 12.92
CA ASN A 187 -26.91 8.77 14.36
C ASN A 187 -27.87 7.62 14.65
N LYS A 188 -28.64 7.17 13.66
CA LYS A 188 -29.59 6.06 13.77
C LYS A 188 -29.62 5.23 12.50
N GLU A 189 -30.15 4.01 12.59
CA GLU A 189 -30.28 3.09 11.44
C GLU A 189 -31.01 3.72 10.25
N ASP A 190 -32.02 4.56 10.52
CA ASP A 190 -32.77 5.24 9.47
C ASP A 190 -31.88 6.18 8.64
N ASP A 191 -30.90 6.86 9.25
CA ASP A 191 -29.99 7.75 8.53
C ASP A 191 -29.14 6.95 7.51
N VAL A 192 -28.61 5.79 7.94
CA VAL A 192 -27.86 4.88 7.07
C VAL A 192 -28.74 4.39 5.90
N MET A 193 -30.00 4.09 6.17
CA MET A 193 -30.96 3.70 5.12
C MET A 193 -31.29 4.86 4.18
N GLN A 194 -31.40 6.09 4.69
CA GLN A 194 -31.68 7.28 3.87
C GLN A 194 -30.50 7.62 2.95
N ILE A 195 -29.25 7.55 3.44
CA ILE A 195 -28.04 7.73 2.62
C ILE A 195 -28.05 6.75 1.44
N PHE A 196 -28.40 5.47 1.68
CA PHE A 196 -28.49 4.50 0.60
C PHE A 196 -29.63 4.81 -0.38
N LYS A 197 -30.85 5.05 0.14
CA LYS A 197 -32.06 5.26 -0.67
C LYS A 197 -31.97 6.51 -1.55
N GLN A 198 -31.49 7.62 -1.01
CA GLN A 198 -31.43 8.89 -1.75
C GLN A 198 -30.40 8.85 -2.87
N ASN A 199 -29.32 8.08 -2.71
CA ASN A 199 -28.22 8.02 -3.66
C ASN A 199 -28.24 6.73 -4.50
N LYS A 200 -29.40 6.08 -4.66
CA LYS A 200 -29.52 4.79 -5.37
C LYS A 200 -28.84 4.80 -6.75
N GLN A 201 -29.09 5.84 -7.54
CA GLN A 201 -28.49 6.02 -8.88
C GLN A 201 -26.95 6.14 -8.86
N LEU A 202 -26.39 6.69 -7.79
CA LEU A 202 -24.95 6.75 -7.58
C LEU A 202 -24.40 5.35 -7.34
N PHE A 203 -25.05 4.58 -6.46
CA PHE A 203 -24.67 3.20 -6.17
C PHE A 203 -24.83 2.25 -7.37
N ASP A 204 -25.88 2.42 -8.15
CA ASP A 204 -26.08 1.68 -9.40
C ASP A 204 -24.93 1.98 -10.39
N SER A 205 -24.47 3.23 -10.45
CA SER A 205 -23.33 3.63 -11.30
C SER A 205 -22.00 3.10 -10.79
N ILE A 206 -21.76 3.10 -9.47
CA ILE A 206 -20.60 2.44 -8.86
C ILE A 206 -20.61 0.94 -9.19
N LYS A 207 -21.74 0.26 -9.05
CA LYS A 207 -21.87 -1.17 -9.33
C LYS A 207 -21.63 -1.52 -10.80
N ALA A 208 -22.06 -0.65 -11.71
CA ALA A 208 -21.80 -0.79 -13.14
C ALA A 208 -20.32 -0.56 -13.48
N ALA A 209 -19.69 0.43 -12.85
CA ALA A 209 -18.27 0.72 -13.06
C ALA A 209 -17.35 -0.34 -12.43
N ASP A 210 -17.69 -0.80 -11.23
CA ASP A 210 -16.90 -1.73 -10.43
C ASP A 210 -17.78 -2.45 -9.38
N ALA A 211 -18.27 -3.63 -9.74
CA ALA A 211 -19.17 -4.42 -8.89
C ALA A 211 -18.53 -4.85 -7.56
N GLU A 212 -17.21 -4.95 -7.53
CA GLU A 212 -16.46 -5.33 -6.33
C GLU A 212 -16.28 -4.15 -5.40
N TYR A 213 -15.92 -2.99 -5.95
CA TYR A 213 -15.92 -1.73 -5.21
C TYR A 213 -17.28 -1.46 -4.56
N PHE A 214 -18.38 -1.69 -5.31
CA PHE A 214 -19.74 -1.59 -4.77
C PHE A 214 -19.97 -2.54 -3.59
N LYS A 215 -19.52 -3.80 -3.69
CA LYS A 215 -19.66 -4.79 -2.61
C LYS A 215 -18.94 -4.35 -1.34
N ASP A 216 -17.71 -3.86 -1.46
CA ASP A 216 -16.92 -3.38 -0.33
C ASP A 216 -17.56 -2.16 0.33
N LEU A 217 -18.10 -1.23 -0.47
CA LEU A 217 -18.87 -0.09 0.03
C LEU A 217 -20.12 -0.55 0.79
N MET A 218 -20.86 -1.55 0.30
CA MET A 218 -22.03 -2.09 0.99
C MET A 218 -21.69 -2.78 2.32
N ALA A 219 -20.47 -3.32 2.45
CA ALA A 219 -20.00 -3.85 3.73
C ALA A 219 -19.89 -2.73 4.78
N LYS A 220 -19.47 -1.52 4.39
CA LYS A 220 -19.42 -0.35 5.29
C LYS A 220 -20.80 0.10 5.75
N PHE A 221 -21.80 0.11 4.87
CA PHE A 221 -23.19 0.36 5.27
C PHE A 221 -23.66 -0.66 6.30
N THR A 222 -23.36 -1.94 6.08
CA THR A 222 -23.73 -3.04 6.99
C THR A 222 -23.05 -2.88 8.36
N GLU A 223 -21.75 -2.59 8.36
CA GLU A 223 -20.97 -2.36 9.58
C GLU A 223 -21.53 -1.19 10.39
N THR A 224 -21.74 -0.02 9.76
CA THR A 224 -22.27 1.17 10.44
C THR A 224 -23.67 0.94 10.98
N LYS A 225 -24.55 0.32 10.19
CA LYS A 225 -25.91 -0.04 10.62
C LYS A 225 -25.90 -0.97 11.84
N ASN A 226 -25.01 -1.96 11.87
CA ASN A 226 -24.91 -2.86 13.01
C ASN A 226 -24.38 -2.16 14.27
N LYS A 227 -23.42 -1.24 14.13
CA LYS A 227 -22.94 -0.40 15.25
C LYS A 227 -24.07 0.43 15.87
N LEU A 228 -24.93 1.02 15.02
CA LEU A 228 -26.05 1.85 15.48
C LEU A 228 -27.25 1.05 16.03
N LYS A 229 -27.32 -0.26 15.80
CA LYS A 229 -28.33 -1.15 16.41
C LYS A 229 -27.96 -1.59 17.83
N GLY A 230 -26.69 -1.50 18.19
CA GLY A 230 -26.16 -1.91 19.50
C GLY A 230 -26.17 -0.81 20.56
N ASN A 231 -26.56 0.41 20.18
CA ASN A 231 -26.78 1.57 21.06
C ASN A 231 -28.28 1.85 21.18
#